data_AF-S2Y263-F1
#
_entry.id   AF-S2Y263-F1
#
_cell.length_a   1.000
_cell.length_b   1.000
_cell.length_c   1.000
_cell.angle_alpha   90.00
_cell.angle_beta   90.00
_cell.angle_gamma   90.00
#
_symmetry.space_group_name_H-M   'P 1'
#
loop_
_entity.id
_entity.type
_entity.pdbx_description
1 polymer ?
#
loop_
_entity_poly.entity_id
_entity_poly.type
_entity_poly.pdbx_seq_one_letter_code
_entity_poly.pdbx_strand_id
1 'polypeptide(L)'
;MSESVEAGWPEENWVRLGEQIAEARKRKGWDQQELANRSANSPNTISNYERGRVPRSRRVPPGVIRVQQALSWPPGTVLDVLHGKVREVPDYAQFELFNEYVEVKTSRPRGSSGQDEAGMALRGPGAGSAHLLELPASGPMAEDTFVRRLMRLREAQGLSLKQLSERVAAKGVHIHPHDLTLIANGRRALRPAEADVLAKALGTTVQDLLLADLQEKSSDALRAPSTEHELEEQVRAAEERLFAVSSFMNEAARRLTAAHERLAVAARELEAARNAANAARAVYQDAEAEKADLQHQYTYLLGRIDSLRAAKKAETGQQGRLGQSHTEEKRGSVLDLGEITVGSMLQRGRLGSGLTVEELQKRTRIPAGVITAIESNDFSRLPERGRQAHAHAHIQTLSEVLGMDYAALVKRYDAQEHPGQSEV
;
A
#
# COMPACT_ATOMS: atom_id res chain seq x y z
N MET A 1 8.82 -1.77 26.17
CA MET A 1 8.15 -0.50 26.49
C MET A 1 6.93 -0.34 25.59
N SER A 2 5.82 -0.95 25.99
CA SER A 2 4.52 -0.86 25.32
C SER A 2 3.55 -0.19 26.30
N GLU A 3 3.73 1.12 26.48
CA GLU A 3 2.76 1.95 27.19
C GLU A 3 1.56 2.22 26.27
N SER A 4 0.42 1.62 26.63
CA SER A 4 -0.90 2.24 26.62
C SER A 4 -1.26 3.13 25.40
N VAL A 5 -1.67 2.48 24.30
CA VAL A 5 -2.33 3.12 23.13
C VAL A 5 -3.79 3.55 23.45
N GLU A 6 -4.22 3.54 24.72
CA GLU A 6 -5.56 3.99 25.11
C GLU A 6 -5.69 5.52 25.32
N ALA A 7 -4.57 6.23 25.41
CA ALA A 7 -4.59 7.69 25.35
C ALA A 7 -4.70 8.13 23.89
N GLY A 8 -5.85 8.71 23.51
CA GLY A 8 -6.01 9.32 22.19
C GLY A 8 -4.95 10.38 21.92
N TRP A 9 -4.74 10.70 20.64
CA TRP A 9 -3.74 11.69 20.22
C TRP A 9 -3.95 13.06 20.91
N PRO A 10 -2.88 13.74 21.35
CA PRO A 10 -2.96 15.10 21.87
C PRO A 10 -3.66 16.05 20.90
N GLU A 11 -4.45 16.99 21.43
CA GLU A 11 -5.18 18.00 20.64
C GLU A 11 -4.22 18.86 19.80
N GLU A 12 -3.05 19.18 20.35
CA GLU A 12 -1.98 19.92 19.67
C GLU A 12 -1.53 19.24 18.36
N ASN A 13 -1.51 17.91 18.32
CA ASN A 13 -1.10 17.17 17.13
C ASN A 13 -2.17 17.24 16.03
N TRP A 14 -3.45 17.33 16.40
CA TRP A 14 -4.55 17.57 15.45
C TRP A 14 -4.52 19.01 14.91
N VAL A 15 -4.24 19.99 15.76
CA VAL A 15 -4.04 21.39 15.34
C VAL A 15 -2.92 21.48 14.31
N ARG A 16 -1.75 20.88 14.61
CA ARG A 16 -0.62 20.83 13.68
C ARG A 16 -0.96 20.14 12.36
N LEU A 17 -1.69 19.03 12.40
CA LEU A 17 -2.15 18.35 11.18
C LEU A 17 -3.07 19.26 10.35
N GLY A 18 -3.98 19.99 11.00
CA GLY A 18 -4.88 20.94 10.35
C GLY A 18 -4.15 22.07 9.63
N GLU A 19 -3.14 22.66 10.28
CA GLU A 19 -2.27 23.68 9.71
C GLU A 19 -1.54 23.16 8.46
N GLN A 20 -0.93 21.96 8.55
CA GLN A 20 -0.23 21.36 7.42
C GLN A 20 -1.16 21.05 6.23
N ILE A 21 -2.38 20.59 6.48
CA ILE A 21 -3.39 20.38 5.43
C ILE A 21 -3.72 21.72 4.75
N ALA A 22 -3.95 22.77 5.54
CA ALA A 22 -4.29 24.10 5.02
C ALA A 22 -3.15 24.70 4.19
N GLU A 23 -1.90 24.57 4.64
CA GLU A 23 -0.72 25.02 3.90
C GLU A 23 -0.49 24.25 2.61
N ALA A 24 -0.54 22.92 2.65
CA ALA A 24 -0.35 22.09 1.46
C ALA A 24 -1.42 22.37 0.41
N ARG A 25 -2.66 22.58 0.84
CA ARG A 25 -3.76 23.01 -0.03
C ARG A 25 -3.48 24.38 -0.67
N LYS A 26 -3.11 25.38 0.14
CA LYS A 26 -2.78 26.74 -0.36
C LYS A 26 -1.61 26.71 -1.35
N ARG A 27 -0.57 25.91 -1.09
CA ARG A 27 0.58 25.73 -1.98
C ARG A 27 0.19 25.18 -3.35
N LYS A 28 -0.80 24.29 -3.40
CA LYS A 28 -1.34 23.76 -4.67
C LYS A 28 -2.35 24.70 -5.35
N GLY A 29 -2.61 25.90 -4.80
CA GLY A 29 -3.59 26.85 -5.32
C GLY A 29 -5.04 26.36 -5.20
N TRP A 30 -5.31 25.40 -4.31
CA TRP A 30 -6.65 24.84 -4.12
C TRP A 30 -7.43 25.61 -3.06
N ASP A 31 -8.73 25.82 -3.29
CA ASP A 31 -9.65 26.22 -2.23
C ASP A 31 -10.16 24.99 -1.46
N GLN A 32 -10.93 25.22 -0.38
CA GLN A 32 -11.47 24.11 0.43
C GLN A 32 -12.45 23.23 -0.35
N GLN A 33 -13.15 23.78 -1.35
CA GLN A 33 -14.10 23.04 -2.19
C GLN A 33 -13.36 22.07 -3.12
N GLU A 34 -12.26 22.51 -3.71
CA GLU A 34 -11.41 21.71 -4.59
C GLU A 34 -10.77 20.53 -3.83
N LEU A 35 -10.21 20.78 -2.63
CA LEU A 35 -9.69 19.70 -1.79
C LEU A 35 -10.80 18.73 -1.34
N ALA A 36 -11.99 19.24 -1.03
CA ALA A 36 -13.15 18.43 -0.69
C ALA A 36 -13.54 17.49 -1.84
N ASN A 37 -13.64 18.02 -3.06
CA ASN A 37 -13.93 17.25 -4.27
C ASN A 37 -12.88 16.15 -4.52
N ARG A 38 -11.58 16.50 -4.46
CA ARG A 38 -10.48 15.56 -4.72
C ARG A 38 -10.37 14.45 -3.67
N SER A 39 -10.69 14.74 -2.42
CA SER A 39 -10.61 13.78 -1.32
C SER A 39 -11.94 13.06 -1.02
N ALA A 40 -12.98 13.30 -1.83
CA ALA A 40 -14.33 12.79 -1.61
C ALA A 40 -14.86 13.06 -0.18
N ASN A 41 -14.62 14.28 0.31
CA ASN A 41 -15.12 14.77 1.60
C ASN A 41 -16.02 15.99 1.40
N SER A 42 -16.78 16.39 2.41
CA SER A 42 -17.53 17.64 2.35
C SER A 42 -16.61 18.85 2.64
N PRO A 43 -16.91 20.05 2.11
CA PRO A 43 -16.16 21.27 2.45
C PRO A 43 -16.13 21.55 3.95
N ASN A 44 -17.24 21.27 4.65
CA ASN A 44 -17.30 21.39 6.11
C ASN A 44 -16.35 20.38 6.80
N THR A 45 -16.21 19.17 6.27
CA THR A 45 -15.26 18.17 6.77
C THR A 45 -13.82 18.67 6.63
N ILE A 46 -13.44 19.22 5.47
CA ILE A 46 -12.11 19.83 5.26
C ILE A 46 -11.90 20.98 6.25
N SER A 47 -12.88 21.86 6.39
CA SER A 47 -12.86 22.97 7.35
C SER A 47 -12.70 22.51 8.80
N ASN A 48 -13.27 21.36 9.20
CA ASN A 48 -13.06 20.78 10.53
C ASN A 48 -11.63 20.23 10.69
N TYR A 49 -11.07 19.59 9.66
CA TYR A 49 -9.69 19.11 9.68
C TYR A 49 -8.69 20.26 9.77
N GLU A 50 -8.86 21.32 8.97
CA GLU A 50 -7.97 22.49 8.98
C GLU A 50 -7.99 23.25 10.31
N ARG A 51 -9.12 23.22 11.05
CA ARG A 51 -9.20 23.78 12.41
C ARG A 51 -8.62 22.86 13.49
N GLY A 52 -8.09 21.69 13.13
CA GLY A 52 -7.54 20.73 14.08
C GLY A 52 -8.58 20.08 14.98
N ARG A 53 -9.84 19.99 14.55
CA ARG A 53 -10.90 19.45 15.41
C ARG A 53 -10.68 17.96 15.68
N VAL A 54 -10.52 17.62 16.96
CA VAL A 54 -10.33 16.22 17.40
C VAL A 54 -11.61 15.40 17.15
N PRO A 55 -11.51 14.27 16.42
CA PRO A 55 -12.65 13.36 16.24
C PRO A 55 -13.08 12.71 17.55
N ARG A 56 -14.39 12.58 17.77
CA ARG A 56 -14.95 11.93 18.98
C ARG A 56 -14.46 10.50 19.20
N SER A 57 -14.19 9.76 18.13
CA SER A 57 -13.76 8.36 18.20
C SER A 57 -12.30 8.20 18.61
N ARG A 58 -11.52 9.28 18.76
CA ARG A 58 -10.05 9.29 18.99
C ARG A 58 -9.23 8.48 17.96
N ARG A 59 -9.89 7.90 16.95
CA ARG A 59 -9.31 7.20 15.81
C ARG A 59 -9.23 8.13 14.61
N VAL A 60 -8.26 7.90 13.74
CA VAL A 60 -8.10 8.68 12.51
C VAL A 60 -9.30 8.41 11.58
N PRO A 61 -10.09 9.44 11.22
CA PRO A 61 -11.21 9.27 10.30
C PRO A 61 -10.70 8.86 8.92
N PRO A 62 -11.37 7.95 8.21
CA PRO A 62 -11.00 7.57 6.83
C PRO A 62 -10.91 8.79 5.89
N GLY A 63 -11.72 9.82 6.13
CA GLY A 63 -11.69 11.05 5.36
C GLY A 63 -10.34 11.78 5.40
N VAL A 64 -9.62 11.72 6.52
CA VAL A 64 -8.27 12.30 6.64
C VAL A 64 -7.25 11.54 5.78
N ILE A 65 -7.36 10.21 5.69
CA ILE A 65 -6.51 9.40 4.82
C ILE A 65 -6.74 9.74 3.34
N ARG A 66 -7.98 10.02 2.95
CA ARG A 66 -8.29 10.52 1.59
C ARG A 66 -7.71 11.91 1.34
N VAL A 67 -7.66 12.78 2.35
CA VAL A 67 -6.98 14.09 2.24
C VAL A 67 -5.47 13.90 2.04
N GLN A 68 -4.83 12.97 2.76
CA GLN A 68 -3.42 12.61 2.55
C GLN A 68 -3.16 12.19 1.09
N GLN A 69 -4.01 11.32 0.54
CA GLN A 69 -3.91 10.87 -0.86
C GLN A 69 -4.12 12.02 -1.84
N ALA A 70 -5.14 12.86 -1.63
CA ALA A 70 -5.45 13.99 -2.51
C ALA A 70 -4.33 15.03 -2.54
N LEU A 71 -3.63 15.23 -1.43
CA LEU A 71 -2.47 16.13 -1.34
C LEU A 71 -1.17 15.49 -1.85
N SER A 72 -1.21 14.24 -2.33
CA SER A 72 -0.05 13.44 -2.72
C SER A 72 0.99 13.29 -1.60
N TRP A 73 0.55 13.23 -0.34
CA TRP A 73 1.43 12.95 0.78
C TRP A 73 1.78 11.46 0.85
N PRO A 74 3.01 11.10 1.27
CA PRO A 74 3.38 9.71 1.49
C PRO A 74 2.41 8.98 2.42
N PRO A 75 2.16 7.67 2.19
CA PRO A 75 1.43 6.84 3.13
C PRO A 75 2.03 6.91 4.53
N GLY A 76 1.22 7.27 5.54
CA GLY A 76 1.64 7.34 6.94
C GLY A 76 2.02 8.74 7.42
N THR A 77 2.10 9.75 6.54
CA THR A 77 2.38 11.14 6.95
C THR A 77 1.39 11.65 7.99
N VAL A 78 0.09 11.36 7.84
CA VAL A 78 -0.93 11.74 8.83
C VAL A 78 -0.62 11.15 10.20
N LEU A 79 -0.24 9.88 10.25
CA LEU A 79 0.09 9.21 11.51
C LEU A 79 1.37 9.77 12.12
N ASP A 80 2.40 10.03 11.32
CA ASP A 80 3.65 10.63 11.80
C ASP A 80 3.39 12.00 12.47
N VAL A 81 2.57 12.86 11.85
CA VAL A 81 2.19 14.15 12.44
C VAL A 81 1.39 13.96 13.72
N LEU A 82 0.43 13.02 13.73
CA LEU A 82 -0.36 12.70 14.93
C LEU A 82 0.50 12.10 16.06
N HIS A 83 1.59 11.41 15.72
CA HIS A 83 2.62 10.94 16.66
C HIS A 83 3.57 12.05 17.15
N GLY A 84 3.38 13.30 16.71
CA GLY A 84 4.24 14.41 17.07
C GLY A 84 5.60 14.40 16.37
N LYS A 85 5.81 13.51 15.38
CA LYS A 85 7.04 13.53 14.59
C LYS A 85 7.03 14.78 13.72
N VAL A 86 8.05 15.62 13.89
CA VAL A 86 8.26 16.78 13.04
C VAL A 86 8.82 16.28 11.70
N ARG A 87 7.92 15.92 10.79
CA ARG A 87 8.22 15.88 9.36
C ARG A 87 7.73 17.18 8.78
N GLU A 88 8.65 18.03 8.33
CA GLU A 88 8.31 19.00 7.30
C GLU A 88 7.76 18.21 6.12
N VAL A 89 6.52 18.49 5.72
CA VAL A 89 5.89 17.82 4.58
C VAL A 89 6.77 18.12 3.36
N PRO A 90 7.47 17.14 2.78
CA PRO A 90 8.42 17.42 1.72
C PRO A 90 7.70 18.05 0.53
N ASP A 91 8.32 19.05 -0.08
CA ASP A 91 7.80 19.73 -1.26
C ASP A 91 7.86 18.80 -2.48
N TYR A 92 6.82 17.98 -2.65
CA TYR A 92 6.72 17.01 -3.75
C TYR A 92 6.26 17.62 -5.09
N ALA A 93 6.13 18.95 -5.20
CA ALA A 93 5.88 19.59 -6.49
C ALA A 93 7.00 19.34 -7.51
N GLN A 94 8.20 18.91 -7.06
CA GLN A 94 9.32 18.58 -7.94
C GLN A 94 9.37 17.10 -8.40
N PHE A 95 8.50 16.22 -7.92
CA PHE A 95 8.58 14.77 -8.16
C PHE A 95 7.51 14.20 -9.12
N GLU A 96 6.61 15.02 -9.67
CA GLU A 96 5.60 14.56 -10.65
C GLU A 96 6.20 14.03 -11.97
N LEU A 97 7.53 14.10 -12.17
CA LEU A 97 8.24 13.51 -13.31
C LEU A 97 8.56 12.00 -13.16
N PHE A 98 8.37 11.37 -12.00
CA PHE A 98 8.85 9.99 -11.77
C PHE A 98 7.80 8.88 -11.94
N ASN A 99 6.50 9.21 -11.89
CA ASN A 99 5.44 8.19 -11.99
C ASN A 99 5.04 7.83 -13.42
N GLU A 100 5.60 8.47 -14.44
CA GLU A 100 5.33 8.17 -15.85
C GLU A 100 6.28 7.09 -16.43
N TYR A 101 7.32 6.67 -15.69
CA TYR A 101 8.40 5.81 -16.22
C TYR A 101 8.42 4.35 -15.72
N VAL A 102 7.44 3.87 -14.94
CA VAL A 102 7.49 2.53 -14.30
C VAL A 102 6.45 1.53 -14.85
N GLU A 103 5.90 1.76 -16.05
CA GLU A 103 5.33 0.67 -16.86
C GLU A 103 6.37 0.09 -17.84
N VAL A 104 7.45 -0.46 -17.30
CA VAL A 104 8.37 -1.29 -18.11
C VAL A 104 7.71 -2.66 -18.30
N LYS A 105 7.14 -2.87 -19.48
CA LYS A 105 6.71 -4.17 -19.99
C LYS A 105 7.83 -5.20 -19.85
N THR A 106 7.70 -6.12 -18.91
CA THR A 106 8.52 -7.34 -18.88
C THR A 106 8.03 -8.31 -19.95
N SER A 107 8.30 -8.02 -21.22
CA SER A 107 8.13 -8.96 -22.32
C SER A 107 9.49 -9.57 -22.64
N ARG A 108 9.72 -10.80 -22.17
CA ARG A 108 10.88 -11.61 -22.58
C ARG A 108 10.80 -11.89 -24.10
N PRO A 109 11.87 -11.73 -24.89
CA PRO A 109 11.87 -12.19 -26.27
C PRO A 109 12.07 -13.72 -26.30
N ARG A 110 11.10 -14.43 -26.88
CA ARG A 110 11.29 -15.80 -27.36
C ARG A 110 12.02 -15.72 -28.69
N GLY A 111 13.21 -16.33 -28.76
CA GLY A 111 13.92 -16.52 -30.02
C GLY A 111 13.17 -17.51 -30.91
N SER A 112 13.03 -17.15 -32.18
CA SER A 112 12.84 -18.11 -33.27
C SER A 112 13.81 -17.75 -34.38
N SER A 113 14.76 -18.66 -34.57
CA SER A 113 15.57 -18.83 -35.77
C SER A 113 14.69 -18.97 -37.02
N GLY A 114 15.15 -18.40 -38.13
CA GLY A 114 14.58 -18.65 -39.45
C GLY A 114 15.27 -17.77 -40.49
N GLN A 115 16.41 -18.23 -41.00
CA GLN A 115 16.90 -17.84 -42.31
C GLN A 115 15.84 -18.25 -43.34
N ASP A 116 15.54 -17.39 -44.30
CA ASP A 116 15.36 -17.78 -45.70
C ASP A 116 15.41 -16.55 -46.62
N GLU A 117 15.89 -16.83 -47.81
CA GLU A 117 16.42 -15.93 -48.82
C GLU A 117 15.36 -15.23 -49.68
N ALA A 118 15.83 -14.19 -50.39
CA ALA A 118 15.52 -13.84 -51.78
C ALA A 118 14.07 -13.47 -52.18
N GLY A 119 13.94 -12.32 -52.87
CA GLY A 119 12.73 -12.02 -53.66
C GLY A 119 12.63 -10.60 -54.21
N MET A 120 13.27 -10.37 -55.35
CA MET A 120 12.97 -9.27 -56.31
C MET A 120 11.46 -9.04 -56.53
N ALA A 121 11.06 -7.77 -56.73
CA ALA A 121 10.34 -7.34 -57.95
C ALA A 121 10.14 -5.81 -58.03
N LEU A 122 10.67 -5.22 -59.11
CA LEU A 122 10.28 -3.92 -59.68
C LEU A 122 9.29 -4.16 -60.83
N ARG A 123 8.15 -3.43 -60.83
CA ARG A 123 7.31 -2.96 -61.99
C ARG A 123 5.92 -2.60 -61.44
N GLY A 124 5.22 -1.55 -61.82
CA GLY A 124 5.36 -0.51 -62.85
C GLY A 124 4.18 0.48 -62.70
N PRO A 125 4.09 1.53 -63.54
CA PRO A 125 3.24 2.69 -63.30
C PRO A 125 1.82 2.52 -63.85
N GLY A 126 0.83 2.99 -63.10
CA GLY A 126 -0.56 3.10 -63.53
C GLY A 126 -1.14 4.44 -63.07
N ALA A 127 -1.41 5.32 -64.05
CA ALA A 127 -2.09 6.59 -63.86
C ALA A 127 -3.60 6.40 -63.63
N GLY A 128 -4.22 7.27 -62.82
CA GLY A 128 -5.68 7.38 -62.77
C GLY A 128 -6.28 7.82 -61.44
N SER A 129 -6.11 9.11 -61.10
CA SER A 129 -7.04 9.98 -60.36
C SER A 129 -8.03 9.40 -59.35
N ALA A 130 -7.71 9.57 -58.07
CA ALA A 130 -8.61 10.11 -57.05
C ALA A 130 -7.75 10.74 -55.94
N HIS A 131 -7.74 12.07 -55.80
CA HIS A 131 -7.10 12.74 -54.65
C HIS A 131 -7.94 12.51 -53.39
N LEU A 132 -7.90 11.29 -52.87
CA LEU A 132 -8.09 11.05 -51.46
C LEU A 132 -6.72 11.28 -50.82
N LEU A 133 -6.56 12.42 -50.15
CA LEU A 133 -5.47 12.62 -49.21
C LEU A 133 -5.66 11.58 -48.08
N GLU A 134 -5.19 10.36 -48.32
CA GLU A 134 -4.89 9.43 -47.24
C GLU A 134 -3.77 10.08 -46.44
N LEU A 135 -4.15 10.77 -45.37
CA LEU A 135 -3.20 11.22 -44.35
C LEU A 135 -2.47 9.95 -43.89
N PRO A 136 -1.17 9.77 -44.23
CA PRO A 136 -0.44 8.60 -43.75
C PRO A 136 -0.51 8.64 -42.23
N ALA A 137 -1.01 7.56 -41.63
CA ALA A 137 -1.21 7.34 -40.20
C ALA A 137 -0.44 8.35 -39.35
N SER A 138 -1.13 9.45 -39.02
CA SER A 138 -0.51 10.63 -38.44
C SER A 138 0.08 10.24 -37.09
N GLY A 139 1.42 10.20 -37.00
CA GLY A 139 2.10 9.78 -35.77
C GLY A 139 1.69 10.63 -34.56
N PRO A 140 2.01 10.20 -33.33
CA PRO A 140 1.57 10.84 -32.08
C PRO A 140 1.84 12.36 -32.01
N MET A 141 2.80 12.87 -32.78
CA MET A 141 3.07 14.31 -32.88
C MET A 141 1.99 15.13 -33.61
N ALA A 142 1.30 14.58 -34.60
CA ALA A 142 0.28 15.30 -35.37
C ALA A 142 -1.00 15.47 -34.56
N GLU A 143 -1.40 14.43 -33.83
CA GLU A 143 -2.52 14.47 -32.90
C GLU A 143 -2.29 15.47 -31.77
N ASP A 144 -1.10 15.43 -31.13
CA ASP A 144 -0.73 16.35 -30.06
C ASP A 144 -0.68 17.82 -30.54
N THR A 145 -0.19 18.04 -31.77
CA THR A 145 -0.20 19.37 -32.41
C THR A 145 -1.62 19.87 -32.67
N PHE A 146 -2.48 19.01 -33.22
CA PHE A 146 -3.89 19.32 -33.44
C PHE A 146 -4.60 19.67 -32.12
N VAL A 147 -4.44 18.84 -31.09
CA VAL A 147 -5.12 19.01 -29.79
C VAL A 147 -4.66 20.29 -29.09
N ARG A 148 -3.36 20.57 -29.03
CA ARG A 148 -2.85 21.82 -28.43
C ARG A 148 -3.46 23.06 -29.10
N ARG A 149 -3.60 23.05 -30.41
CA ARG A 149 -4.14 24.18 -31.17
C ARG A 149 -5.65 24.31 -31.07
N LEU A 150 -6.34 23.18 -31.09
CA LEU A 150 -7.76 23.12 -30.78
C LEU A 150 -8.04 23.80 -29.43
N MET A 151 -7.23 23.52 -28.42
CA MET A 151 -7.37 24.12 -27.08
C MET A 151 -7.04 25.61 -27.05
N ARG A 152 -5.98 26.06 -27.73
CA ARG A 152 -5.65 27.49 -27.88
C ARG A 152 -6.76 28.25 -28.60
N LEU A 153 -7.29 27.73 -29.70
CA LEU A 153 -8.34 28.37 -30.48
C LEU A 153 -9.65 28.44 -29.70
N ARG A 154 -9.98 27.39 -28.94
CA ARG A 154 -11.09 27.39 -27.98
C ARG A 154 -10.93 28.51 -26.95
N GLU A 155 -9.75 28.66 -26.37
CA GLU A 155 -9.44 29.71 -25.38
C GLU A 155 -9.52 31.11 -25.97
N ALA A 156 -8.98 31.29 -27.18
CA ALA A 156 -9.07 32.56 -27.90
C ALA A 156 -10.52 32.97 -28.21
N GLN A 157 -11.42 32.00 -28.41
CA GLN A 157 -12.86 32.24 -28.56
C GLN A 157 -13.62 32.38 -27.23
N GLY A 158 -12.94 32.28 -26.08
CA GLY A 158 -13.56 32.38 -24.75
C GLY A 158 -14.51 31.22 -24.42
N LEU A 159 -14.33 30.05 -25.05
CA LEU A 159 -15.23 28.91 -24.89
C LEU A 159 -14.79 28.00 -23.73
N SER A 160 -15.70 27.71 -22.82
CA SER A 160 -15.54 26.60 -21.87
C SER A 160 -15.60 25.25 -22.58
N LEU A 161 -15.04 24.19 -21.95
CA LEU A 161 -15.13 22.82 -22.48
C LEU A 161 -16.58 22.34 -22.63
N LYS A 162 -17.47 22.78 -21.73
CA LYS A 162 -18.91 22.50 -21.81
C LYS A 162 -19.53 23.12 -23.06
N GLN A 163 -19.22 24.40 -23.33
CA GLN A 163 -19.72 25.09 -24.53
C GLN A 163 -19.16 24.48 -25.82
N LEU A 164 -17.90 24.05 -25.82
CA LEU A 164 -17.33 23.32 -26.97
C LEU A 164 -18.06 22.00 -27.19
N SER A 165 -18.29 21.22 -26.13
CA SER A 165 -19.09 19.98 -26.18
C SER A 165 -20.50 20.22 -26.72
N GLU A 166 -21.19 21.28 -26.28
CA GLU A 166 -22.51 21.66 -26.79
C GLU A 166 -22.47 22.04 -28.28
N ARG A 167 -21.43 22.75 -28.74
CA ARG A 167 -21.24 23.08 -30.17
C ARG A 167 -20.97 21.84 -31.03
N VAL A 168 -20.17 20.90 -30.53
CA VAL A 168 -19.89 19.63 -31.21
C VAL A 168 -21.17 18.78 -31.29
N ALA A 169 -21.96 18.76 -30.21
CA ALA A 169 -23.27 18.10 -30.18
C ALA A 169 -24.25 18.70 -31.22
N ALA A 170 -24.26 20.02 -31.39
CA ALA A 170 -25.06 20.69 -32.42
C ALA A 170 -24.65 20.33 -33.86
N LYS A 171 -23.47 19.72 -34.06
CA LYS A 171 -22.98 19.19 -35.34
C LYS A 171 -23.22 17.69 -35.50
N GLY A 172 -23.97 17.06 -34.60
CA GLY A 172 -24.41 15.66 -34.70
C GLY A 172 -23.48 14.64 -34.04
N VAL A 173 -22.43 15.06 -33.32
CA VAL A 173 -21.55 14.17 -32.55
C VAL A 173 -21.56 14.56 -31.08
N HIS A 174 -21.93 13.62 -30.21
CA HIS A 174 -21.89 13.85 -28.77
C HIS A 174 -20.51 13.47 -28.21
N ILE A 175 -19.72 14.48 -27.83
CA ILE A 175 -18.47 14.30 -27.07
C ILE A 175 -18.68 14.91 -25.70
N HIS A 176 -18.58 14.11 -24.63
CA HIS A 176 -18.80 14.62 -23.28
C HIS A 176 -17.67 15.58 -22.88
N PRO A 177 -17.90 16.62 -22.04
CA PRO A 177 -16.84 17.52 -21.58
C PRO A 177 -15.66 16.80 -20.90
N HIS A 178 -15.95 15.68 -20.24
CA HIS A 178 -14.93 14.81 -19.66
C HIS A 178 -14.03 14.19 -20.73
N ASP A 179 -14.58 13.74 -21.85
CA ASP A 179 -13.81 13.15 -22.95
C ASP A 179 -12.93 14.18 -23.65
N LEU A 180 -13.40 15.43 -23.79
CA LEU A 180 -12.57 16.55 -24.26
C LEU A 180 -11.38 16.81 -23.32
N THR A 181 -11.58 16.65 -22.01
CA THR A 181 -10.49 16.75 -21.01
C THR A 181 -9.49 15.61 -21.15
N LEU A 182 -9.96 14.38 -21.40
CA LEU A 182 -9.09 13.24 -21.63
C LEU A 182 -8.30 13.36 -22.93
N ILE A 183 -8.93 13.85 -24.01
CA ILE A 183 -8.26 14.16 -25.28
C ILE A 183 -7.20 15.26 -25.07
N ALA A 184 -7.56 16.35 -24.39
CA ALA A 184 -6.64 17.47 -24.12
C ALA A 184 -5.36 17.05 -23.39
N ASN A 185 -5.46 16.06 -22.51
CA ASN A 185 -4.35 15.56 -21.70
C ASN A 185 -3.64 14.35 -22.33
N GLY A 186 -3.95 13.99 -23.58
CA GLY A 186 -3.36 12.82 -24.25
C GLY A 186 -3.75 11.47 -23.65
N ARG A 187 -4.77 11.42 -22.78
CA ARG A 187 -5.24 10.18 -22.12
C ARG A 187 -6.26 9.40 -22.95
N ARG A 188 -6.79 10.02 -24.01
CA ARG A 188 -7.72 9.41 -24.96
C ARG A 188 -7.33 9.84 -26.36
N ALA A 189 -7.10 8.86 -27.23
CA ALA A 189 -6.83 9.12 -28.64
C ALA A 189 -8.05 9.77 -29.32
N LEU A 190 -7.78 10.81 -30.09
CA LEU A 190 -8.74 11.56 -30.88
C LEU A 190 -9.06 10.78 -32.16
N ARG A 191 -10.34 10.47 -32.37
CA ARG A 191 -10.76 9.79 -33.61
C ARG A 191 -10.77 10.78 -34.78
N PRO A 192 -10.42 10.36 -36.02
CA PRO A 192 -10.47 11.25 -37.18
C PRO A 192 -11.82 11.94 -37.41
N ALA A 193 -12.92 11.21 -37.19
CA ALA A 193 -14.28 11.77 -37.29
C ALA A 193 -14.57 12.83 -36.20
N GLU A 194 -14.00 12.68 -35.01
CA GLU A 194 -14.12 13.67 -33.94
C GLU A 194 -13.30 14.93 -34.26
N ALA A 195 -12.10 14.76 -34.82
CA ALA A 195 -11.22 15.86 -35.21
C ALA A 195 -11.90 16.81 -36.22
N ASP A 196 -12.56 16.26 -37.25
CA ASP A 196 -13.29 17.06 -38.24
C ASP A 196 -14.44 17.86 -37.62
N VAL A 197 -15.22 17.24 -36.73
CA VAL A 197 -16.34 17.92 -36.07
C VAL A 197 -15.87 18.97 -35.07
N LEU A 198 -14.78 18.70 -34.34
CA LEU A 198 -14.16 19.66 -33.42
C LEU A 198 -13.61 20.88 -34.15
N ALA A 199 -12.93 20.68 -35.29
CA ALA A 199 -12.46 21.77 -36.14
C ALA A 199 -13.64 22.62 -36.64
N LYS A 200 -14.70 21.98 -37.17
CA LYS A 200 -15.91 22.65 -37.64
C LYS A 200 -16.65 23.40 -36.52
N ALA A 201 -16.65 22.88 -35.29
CA ALA A 201 -17.28 23.52 -34.14
C ALA A 201 -16.56 24.82 -33.72
N LEU A 202 -15.27 24.94 -34.03
CA LEU A 202 -14.46 26.15 -33.82
C LEU A 202 -14.38 27.05 -35.05
N GLY A 203 -15.03 26.71 -36.17
CA GLY A 203 -14.99 27.50 -37.40
C GLY A 203 -13.65 27.43 -38.15
N THR A 204 -12.93 26.31 -38.03
CA THR A 204 -11.66 26.06 -38.72
C THR A 204 -11.70 24.71 -39.44
N THR A 205 -10.69 24.38 -40.24
CA THR A 205 -10.52 23.04 -40.79
C THR A 205 -9.45 22.24 -40.03
N VAL A 206 -9.48 20.92 -40.17
CA VAL A 206 -8.41 20.04 -39.64
C VAL A 206 -7.06 20.39 -40.29
N GLN A 207 -7.09 20.70 -41.58
CA GLN A 207 -5.92 21.13 -42.34
C GLN A 207 -5.32 22.40 -41.74
N ASP A 208 -6.13 23.41 -41.39
CA ASP A 208 -5.63 24.66 -40.80
C ASP A 208 -5.03 24.43 -39.41
N LEU A 209 -5.67 23.60 -38.58
CA LEU A 209 -5.14 23.23 -37.26
C LEU A 209 -3.82 22.48 -37.37
N LEU A 210 -3.64 21.62 -38.38
CA LEU A 210 -2.37 20.91 -38.60
C LEU A 210 -1.30 21.80 -39.26
N LEU A 211 -1.68 22.67 -40.21
CA LEU A 211 -0.74 23.44 -41.03
C LEU A 211 -0.31 24.78 -40.44
N ALA A 212 -1.12 25.43 -39.59
CA ALA A 212 -0.73 26.76 -39.16
C ALA A 212 0.56 26.77 -38.30
N ASP A 213 1.11 25.61 -37.88
CA ASP A 213 2.34 25.54 -37.07
C ASP A 213 3.56 25.69 -37.97
N LEU A 214 3.42 25.24 -39.22
CA LEU A 214 4.36 25.55 -40.29
C LEU A 214 4.28 27.02 -40.68
N GLN A 215 3.12 27.68 -40.58
CA GLN A 215 2.95 29.10 -40.92
C GLN A 215 3.38 30.07 -39.80
N GLU A 216 3.04 29.80 -38.53
CA GLU A 216 3.48 30.64 -37.40
C GLU A 216 5.00 30.54 -37.19
N LYS A 217 5.56 29.32 -37.25
CA LYS A 217 7.01 29.15 -37.15
C LYS A 217 7.73 29.68 -38.38
N SER A 218 7.13 29.64 -39.58
CA SER A 218 7.75 30.28 -40.74
C SER A 218 7.66 31.81 -40.72
N SER A 219 6.60 32.40 -40.19
CA SER A 219 6.46 33.86 -40.16
C SER A 219 7.55 34.54 -39.30
N ASP A 220 7.85 33.99 -38.12
CA ASP A 220 8.86 34.55 -37.21
C ASP A 220 10.25 33.91 -37.37
N ALA A 221 10.35 32.62 -37.75
CA ALA A 221 11.65 31.96 -37.94
C ALA A 221 12.16 31.96 -39.40
N LEU A 222 11.35 32.35 -40.39
CA LEU A 222 11.79 32.59 -41.78
C LEU A 222 11.80 34.08 -42.18
N ARG A 223 11.82 35.02 -41.22
CA ARG A 223 12.62 36.22 -41.48
C ARG A 223 14.06 35.74 -41.57
N ALA A 224 14.44 35.29 -42.77
CA ALA A 224 15.82 34.96 -43.07
C ALA A 224 16.65 36.15 -42.58
N PRO A 225 17.61 35.93 -41.66
CA PRO A 225 18.49 36.99 -41.21
C PRO A 225 19.02 37.67 -42.47
N SER A 226 18.67 38.94 -42.57
CA SER A 226 18.83 39.72 -43.79
C SER A 226 20.30 40.11 -44.00
N THR A 227 21.13 39.91 -42.98
CA THR A 227 22.55 40.22 -42.96
C THR A 227 23.38 39.07 -42.35
N GLU A 228 24.63 38.95 -42.79
CA GLU A 228 25.63 38.03 -42.21
C GLU A 228 25.82 38.28 -40.70
N HIS A 229 25.74 39.54 -40.27
CA HIS A 229 25.83 39.91 -38.86
C HIS A 229 24.70 39.31 -38.00
N GLU A 230 23.46 39.33 -38.50
CA GLU A 230 22.32 38.71 -37.81
C GLU A 230 22.47 37.18 -37.69
N LEU A 231 23.09 36.53 -38.69
CA LEU A 231 23.43 35.10 -38.62
C LEU A 231 24.50 34.82 -37.56
N GLU A 232 25.57 35.60 -37.53
CA GLU A 232 26.62 35.45 -36.53
C GLU A 232 26.10 35.65 -35.10
N GLU A 233 25.19 36.62 -34.89
CA GLU A 233 24.55 36.85 -33.60
C GLU A 233 23.65 35.68 -33.20
N GLN A 234 22.87 35.13 -34.13
CA GLN A 234 22.04 33.95 -33.89
C GLN A 234 22.88 32.70 -33.56
N VAL A 235 23.99 32.49 -34.27
CA VAL A 235 24.92 31.38 -33.98
C VAL A 235 25.51 31.55 -32.58
N ARG A 236 26.00 32.75 -32.23
CA ARG A 236 26.53 33.04 -30.89
C ARG A 236 25.48 32.80 -29.80
N ALA A 237 24.25 33.27 -30.00
CA ALA A 237 23.15 33.04 -29.07
C ALA A 237 22.79 31.55 -28.94
N ALA A 238 22.87 30.78 -30.04
CA ALA A 238 22.65 29.33 -30.02
C ALA A 238 23.78 28.59 -29.28
N GLU A 239 25.03 28.99 -29.49
CA GLU A 239 26.20 28.45 -28.78
C GLU A 239 26.14 28.73 -27.28
N GLU A 240 25.79 29.95 -26.88
CA GLU A 240 25.58 30.33 -25.48
C GLU A 240 24.47 29.50 -24.82
N ARG A 241 23.34 29.30 -25.53
CA ARG A 241 22.26 28.42 -25.06
C ARG A 241 22.72 26.97 -24.94
N LEU A 242 23.45 26.45 -25.93
CA LEU A 242 23.97 25.08 -25.91
C LEU A 242 24.94 24.88 -24.74
N PHE A 243 25.82 25.86 -24.48
CA PHE A 243 26.73 25.86 -23.35
C PHE A 243 25.97 25.88 -22.02
N ALA A 244 24.96 26.74 -21.88
CA ALA A 244 24.14 26.82 -20.68
C ALA A 244 23.39 25.50 -20.39
N VAL A 245 22.79 24.88 -21.43
CA VAL A 245 22.12 23.58 -21.32
C VAL A 245 23.12 22.48 -20.93
N SER A 246 24.30 22.44 -21.56
CA SER A 246 25.33 21.46 -21.24
C SER A 246 25.85 21.61 -19.80
N SER A 247 26.08 22.84 -19.35
CA SER A 247 26.46 23.15 -17.96
C SER A 247 25.39 22.66 -16.96
N PHE A 248 24.12 22.98 -17.24
CA PHE A 248 23.00 22.51 -16.43
C PHE A 248 22.90 20.99 -16.37
N MET A 249 23.05 20.29 -17.51
CA MET A 249 23.04 18.83 -17.56
C MET A 249 24.19 18.20 -16.77
N ASN A 250 25.38 18.79 -16.83
CA ASN A 250 26.53 18.34 -16.05
C ASN A 250 26.32 18.54 -14.54
N GLU A 251 25.72 19.66 -14.13
CA GLU A 251 25.37 19.90 -12.72
C GLU A 251 24.29 18.91 -12.26
N ALA A 252 23.26 18.68 -13.05
CA ALA A 252 22.22 17.70 -12.78
C ALA A 252 22.81 16.29 -12.63
N ALA A 253 23.73 15.90 -13.51
CA ALA A 253 24.42 14.61 -13.42
C ALA A 253 25.25 14.49 -12.12
N ARG A 254 25.97 15.54 -11.71
CA ARG A 254 26.71 15.55 -10.44
C ARG A 254 25.77 15.41 -9.23
N ARG A 255 24.64 16.11 -9.24
CA ARG A 255 23.62 16.02 -8.18
C ARG A 255 23.03 14.61 -8.09
N LEU A 256 22.77 13.98 -9.23
CA LEU A 256 22.27 12.61 -9.30
C LEU A 256 23.28 11.60 -8.74
N THR A 257 24.56 11.70 -9.13
CA THR A 257 25.62 10.84 -8.59
C THR A 257 25.76 10.99 -7.07
N ALA A 258 25.77 12.21 -6.55
CA ALA A 258 25.82 12.46 -5.11
C ALA A 258 24.60 11.90 -4.37
N ALA A 259 23.41 11.93 -4.98
CA ALA A 259 22.20 11.32 -4.43
C ALA A 259 22.31 9.78 -4.37
N HIS A 260 22.84 9.14 -5.42
CA HIS A 260 23.09 7.70 -5.43
C HIS A 260 24.11 7.27 -4.35
N GLU A 261 25.18 8.04 -4.15
CA GLU A 261 26.17 7.76 -3.10
C GLU A 261 25.55 7.82 -1.70
N ARG A 262 24.70 8.82 -1.43
CA ARG A 262 23.96 8.92 -0.15
C ARG A 262 23.03 7.73 0.05
N LEU A 263 22.34 7.30 -1.01
CA LEU A 263 21.46 6.13 -0.95
C LEU A 263 22.25 4.83 -0.68
N ALA A 264 23.45 4.70 -1.25
CA ALA A 264 24.33 3.57 -0.99
C ALA A 264 24.89 3.54 0.45
N VAL A 265 25.14 4.70 1.06
CA VAL A 265 25.51 4.78 2.50
C VAL A 265 24.33 4.37 3.37
N ALA A 266 23.13 4.93 3.14
CA ALA A 266 21.93 4.59 3.89
C ALA A 266 21.56 3.10 3.78
N ALA A 267 21.76 2.48 2.62
CA ALA A 267 21.54 1.05 2.42
C ALA A 267 22.47 0.19 3.30
N ARG A 268 23.76 0.56 3.40
CA ARG A 268 24.73 -0.13 4.27
C ARG A 268 24.39 0.03 5.76
N GLU A 269 23.95 1.21 6.18
CA GLU A 269 23.51 1.45 7.55
C GLU A 269 22.26 0.61 7.90
N LEU A 270 21.30 0.51 6.99
CA LEU A 270 20.11 -0.33 7.17
C LEU A 270 20.46 -1.81 7.29
N GLU A 271 21.41 -2.30 6.49
CA GLU A 271 21.89 -3.67 6.57
C GLU A 271 22.63 -3.95 7.88
N ALA A 272 23.49 -3.03 8.33
CA ALA A 272 24.15 -3.12 9.64
C ALA A 272 23.14 -3.16 10.79
N ALA A 273 22.09 -2.32 10.74
CA ALA A 273 21.02 -2.31 11.74
C ALA A 273 20.23 -3.63 11.75
N ARG A 274 19.96 -4.22 10.59
CA ARG A 274 19.30 -5.55 10.49
C ARG A 274 20.18 -6.65 11.09
N ASN A 275 21.48 -6.64 10.81
CA ASN A 275 22.40 -7.61 11.37
C ASN A 275 22.49 -7.49 12.90
N ALA A 276 22.54 -6.26 13.43
CA ALA A 276 22.49 -6.01 14.87
C ALA A 276 21.17 -6.51 15.51
N ALA A 277 20.03 -6.27 14.86
CA ALA A 277 18.73 -6.76 15.33
C ALA A 277 18.65 -8.29 15.34
N ASN A 278 19.19 -8.96 14.31
CA ASN A 278 19.24 -10.42 14.26
C ASN A 278 20.17 -11.00 15.35
N ALA A 279 21.32 -10.36 15.59
CA ALA A 279 22.22 -10.75 16.68
C ALA A 279 21.54 -10.60 18.05
N ALA A 280 20.84 -9.49 18.29
CA ALA A 280 20.07 -9.29 19.53
C ALA A 280 18.96 -10.35 19.70
N ARG A 281 18.31 -10.75 18.59
CA ARG A 281 17.30 -11.80 18.61
C ARG A 281 17.88 -13.17 18.98
N ALA A 282 19.06 -13.50 18.46
CA ALA A 282 19.76 -14.73 18.82
C ALA A 282 20.09 -14.78 20.32
N VAL A 283 20.65 -13.70 20.88
CA VAL A 283 20.93 -13.60 22.32
C VAL A 283 19.65 -13.77 23.16
N TYR A 284 18.53 -13.18 22.73
CA TYR A 284 17.26 -13.36 23.42
C TYR A 284 16.75 -14.80 23.37
N GLN A 285 16.90 -15.48 22.24
CA GLN A 285 16.51 -16.89 22.08
C GLN A 285 17.35 -17.82 22.96
N ASP A 286 18.67 -17.59 23.03
CA ASP A 286 19.56 -18.34 23.91
C ASP A 286 19.17 -18.16 25.39
N ALA A 287 18.85 -16.93 25.79
CA ALA A 287 18.40 -16.64 27.15
C ALA A 287 17.03 -17.29 27.49
N GLU A 288 16.09 -17.33 26.54
CA GLU A 288 14.83 -18.06 26.74
C GLU A 288 15.03 -19.58 26.81
N ALA A 289 15.98 -20.12 26.06
CA ALA A 289 16.36 -21.54 26.15
C ALA A 289 16.96 -21.86 27.54
N GLU A 290 17.90 -21.05 28.02
CA GLU A 290 18.47 -21.19 29.37
C GLU A 290 17.40 -21.11 30.46
N LYS A 291 16.48 -20.15 30.35
CA LYS A 291 15.33 -20.04 31.26
C LYS A 291 14.44 -21.27 31.21
N ALA A 292 14.17 -21.84 30.04
CA ALA A 292 13.38 -23.06 29.91
C ALA A 292 14.07 -24.26 30.60
N ASP A 293 15.38 -24.39 30.44
CA ASP A 293 16.18 -25.42 31.12
C ASP A 293 16.13 -25.26 32.64
N LEU A 294 16.28 -24.03 33.15
CA LEU A 294 16.15 -23.74 34.59
C LEU A 294 14.75 -24.06 35.12
N GLN A 295 13.70 -23.78 34.34
CA GLN A 295 12.33 -24.16 34.71
C GLN A 295 12.15 -25.68 34.77
N HIS A 296 12.78 -26.43 33.86
CA HIS A 296 12.75 -27.89 33.87
C HIS A 296 13.48 -28.44 35.11
N GLN A 297 14.67 -27.91 35.41
CA GLN A 297 15.42 -28.27 36.63
C GLN A 297 14.62 -27.98 37.90
N TYR A 298 14.01 -26.81 37.99
CA TYR A 298 13.17 -26.43 39.12
C TYR A 298 12.00 -27.42 39.31
N THR A 299 11.30 -27.76 38.22
CA THR A 299 10.18 -28.70 38.24
C THR A 299 10.63 -30.10 38.67
N TYR A 300 11.77 -30.57 38.17
CA TYR A 300 12.37 -31.83 38.57
C TYR A 300 12.68 -31.87 40.09
N LEU A 301 13.29 -30.80 40.62
CA LEU A 301 13.61 -30.70 42.04
C LEU A 301 12.35 -30.70 42.92
N LEU A 302 11.30 -30.00 42.51
CA LEU A 302 10.00 -30.05 43.20
C LEU A 302 9.44 -31.49 43.25
N GLY A 303 9.40 -32.18 42.10
CA GLY A 303 8.94 -33.57 42.04
C GLY A 303 9.77 -34.51 42.92
N ARG A 304 11.09 -34.27 43.01
CA ARG A 304 11.98 -35.02 43.90
C ARG A 304 11.68 -34.77 45.38
N ILE A 305 11.47 -33.50 45.77
CA ILE A 305 11.09 -33.12 47.14
C ILE A 305 9.78 -33.80 47.55
N ASP A 306 8.78 -33.79 46.67
CA ASP A 306 7.47 -34.39 46.97
C ASP A 306 7.56 -35.91 47.07
N SER A 307 8.38 -36.56 46.24
CA SER A 307 8.67 -37.99 46.35
C SER A 307 9.32 -38.35 47.69
N LEU A 308 10.28 -37.53 48.17
CA LEU A 308 10.93 -37.72 49.47
C LEU A 308 9.95 -37.53 50.63
N ARG A 309 9.06 -36.53 50.53
CA ARG A 309 7.99 -36.31 51.52
C ARG A 309 7.01 -37.49 51.58
N ALA A 310 6.64 -38.05 50.42
CA ALA A 310 5.78 -39.23 50.35
C ALA A 310 6.43 -40.46 50.97
N ALA A 311 7.72 -40.71 50.69
CA ALA A 311 8.48 -41.80 51.29
C ALA A 311 8.54 -41.68 52.82
N LYS A 312 8.88 -40.49 53.34
CA LYS A 312 8.92 -40.23 54.79
C LYS A 312 7.55 -40.44 55.46
N LYS A 313 6.46 -40.07 54.79
CA LYS A 313 5.09 -40.31 55.28
C LYS A 313 4.75 -41.80 55.32
N ALA A 314 5.20 -42.59 54.34
CA ALA A 314 5.02 -44.03 54.32
C ALA A 314 5.77 -44.73 55.47
N GLU A 315 7.02 -44.33 55.73
CA GLU A 315 7.83 -44.82 56.86
C GLU A 315 7.16 -44.51 58.21
N THR A 316 6.67 -43.28 58.39
CA THR A 316 5.99 -42.85 59.63
C THR A 316 4.62 -43.54 59.79
N GLY A 317 3.90 -43.78 58.69
CA GLY A 317 2.60 -44.45 58.68
C GLY A 317 2.66 -45.97 58.94
N GLN A 318 3.79 -46.62 58.65
CA GLN A 318 4.00 -48.04 58.98
C GLN A 318 4.19 -48.27 60.48
N GLN A 319 4.64 -47.28 61.26
CA GLN A 319 4.74 -47.37 62.72
C GLN A 319 3.41 -47.10 63.45
N GLY A 320 2.40 -46.54 62.78
CA GLY A 320 1.08 -46.22 63.37
C GLY A 320 -0.03 -47.24 63.06
N ARG A 321 0.26 -48.32 62.32
CA ARG A 321 -0.78 -49.27 61.85
C ARG A 321 -1.08 -50.38 62.86
N LEU A 322 -1.34 -49.97 64.11
CA LEU A 322 -2.14 -50.70 65.09
C LEU A 322 -3.13 -49.70 65.69
N GLY A 323 -4.30 -49.59 65.07
CA GLY A 323 -5.45 -48.92 65.67
C GLY A 323 -6.00 -47.73 64.88
N GLN A 324 -7.24 -47.92 64.44
CA GLN A 324 -8.27 -46.92 64.16
C GLN A 324 -8.54 -46.57 62.69
N SER A 325 -9.58 -47.24 62.19
CA SER A 325 -10.52 -46.78 61.20
C SER A 325 -11.36 -45.61 61.72
N HIS A 326 -11.42 -44.49 60.99
CA HIS A 326 -12.67 -43.79 60.71
C HIS A 326 -12.50 -42.59 59.74
N THR A 327 -13.38 -42.60 58.72
CA THR A 327 -14.13 -41.51 58.08
C THR A 327 -13.49 -40.17 57.68
N GLU A 328 -13.82 -39.82 56.41
CA GLU A 328 -13.96 -38.47 55.83
C GLU A 328 -12.65 -37.68 55.69
N GLU A 329 -12.41 -36.89 54.64
CA GLU A 329 -13.28 -35.86 54.11
C GLU A 329 -12.67 -35.33 52.80
N LYS A 330 -13.52 -35.01 51.83
CA LYS A 330 -13.21 -34.23 50.63
C LYS A 330 -12.46 -32.95 51.02
N ARG A 331 -11.16 -32.87 50.73
CA ARG A 331 -10.46 -31.59 50.60
C ARG A 331 -9.99 -31.43 49.17
N GLY A 332 -10.64 -30.49 48.48
CA GLY A 332 -10.29 -30.06 47.15
C GLY A 332 -8.80 -29.73 47.08
N SER A 333 -8.09 -30.47 46.24
CA SER A 333 -6.71 -30.21 45.86
C SER A 333 -6.66 -28.97 44.97
N VAL A 334 -6.69 -27.81 45.60
CA VAL A 334 -6.13 -26.58 45.03
C VAL A 334 -4.62 -26.78 45.06
N LEU A 335 -4.05 -27.17 43.91
CA LEU A 335 -2.66 -26.99 43.43
C LEU A 335 -2.42 -28.01 42.30
N ASP A 336 -3.12 -27.80 41.17
CA ASP A 336 -2.92 -28.53 39.92
C ASP A 336 -1.66 -27.97 39.22
N LEU A 337 -0.53 -28.63 39.48
CA LEU A 337 0.76 -28.35 38.88
C LEU A 337 0.84 -29.06 37.52
N GLY A 338 0.40 -28.37 36.46
CA GLY A 338 1.11 -28.36 35.18
C GLY A 338 1.00 -29.60 34.29
N GLU A 339 -0.15 -30.27 34.22
CA GLU A 339 -0.44 -31.01 32.99
C GLU A 339 -0.60 -30.00 31.84
N ILE A 340 0.20 -30.15 30.77
CA ILE A 340 0.03 -29.36 29.56
C ILE A 340 -1.37 -29.65 29.00
N THR A 341 -2.31 -28.73 29.25
CA THR A 341 -3.67 -28.82 28.73
C THR A 341 -3.71 -28.53 27.25
N VAL A 342 -4.69 -29.09 26.55
CA VAL A 342 -4.93 -28.78 25.12
C VAL A 342 -5.11 -27.28 24.92
N GLY A 343 -5.84 -26.61 25.81
CA GLY A 343 -5.99 -25.15 25.79
C GLY A 343 -4.65 -24.41 25.84
N SER A 344 -3.74 -24.80 26.75
CA SER A 344 -2.41 -24.17 26.86
C SER A 344 -1.52 -24.40 25.63
N MET A 345 -1.69 -25.52 24.92
CA MET A 345 -0.94 -25.81 23.69
C MET A 345 -1.43 -24.91 22.56
N LEU A 346 -2.74 -24.79 22.38
CA LEU A 346 -3.34 -23.93 21.36
C LEU A 346 -3.01 -22.46 21.61
N GLN A 347 -3.08 -22.00 22.86
CA GLN A 347 -2.70 -20.63 23.24
C GLN A 347 -1.23 -20.33 22.90
N ARG A 348 -0.32 -21.25 23.22
CA ARG A 348 1.10 -21.12 22.86
C ARG A 348 1.31 -21.14 21.35
N GLY A 349 0.62 -22.01 20.61
CA GLY A 349 0.67 -22.05 19.15
C GLY A 349 0.23 -20.72 18.52
N ARG A 350 -0.83 -20.11 19.04
CA ARG A 350 -1.31 -18.79 18.62
C ARG A 350 -0.28 -17.69 18.89
N LEU A 351 0.26 -17.64 20.11
CA LEU A 351 1.29 -16.65 20.48
C LEU A 351 2.58 -16.82 19.68
N GLY A 352 3.02 -18.06 19.45
CA GLY A 352 4.19 -18.36 18.62
C GLY A 352 4.00 -17.96 17.15
N SER A 353 2.76 -17.97 16.66
CA SER A 353 2.39 -17.48 15.33
C SER A 353 2.17 -15.96 15.26
N GLY A 354 2.29 -15.25 16.39
CA GLY A 354 2.09 -13.79 16.47
C GLY A 354 0.64 -13.35 16.21
N LEU A 355 -0.34 -14.23 16.38
CA LEU A 355 -1.75 -13.93 16.09
C LEU A 355 -2.51 -13.45 17.33
N THR A 356 -3.34 -12.44 17.16
CA THR A 356 -4.35 -12.05 18.16
C THR A 356 -5.56 -13.00 18.12
N VAL A 357 -6.38 -13.02 19.17
CA VAL A 357 -7.62 -13.83 19.20
C VAL A 357 -8.57 -13.36 18.11
N GLU A 358 -8.63 -12.05 17.84
CA GLU A 358 -9.45 -11.43 16.81
C GLU A 358 -8.99 -11.80 15.40
N GLU A 359 -7.68 -11.89 15.18
CA GLU A 359 -7.11 -12.36 13.91
C GLU A 359 -7.39 -13.85 13.70
N LEU A 360 -7.27 -14.66 14.75
CA LEU A 360 -7.57 -16.08 14.69
C LEU A 360 -9.07 -16.32 14.45
N GLN A 361 -9.95 -15.52 15.06
CA GLN A 361 -11.39 -15.51 14.77
C GLN A 361 -11.66 -15.21 13.29
N LYS A 362 -11.00 -14.20 12.70
CA LYS A 362 -11.21 -13.86 11.28
C LYS A 362 -10.80 -15.01 10.34
N ARG A 363 -9.73 -15.73 10.69
CA ARG A 363 -9.21 -16.85 9.87
C ARG A 363 -10.05 -18.11 10.00
N THR A 364 -10.52 -18.43 11.21
CA THR A 364 -11.23 -19.68 11.52
C THR A 364 -12.75 -19.55 11.48
N ARG A 365 -13.28 -18.32 11.55
CA ARG A 365 -14.70 -18.00 11.79
C ARG A 365 -15.24 -18.52 13.13
N ILE A 366 -14.38 -18.99 14.03
CA ILE A 366 -14.78 -19.37 15.40
C ILE A 366 -14.92 -18.10 16.24
N PRO A 367 -16.03 -17.89 16.97
CA PRO A 367 -16.19 -16.70 17.81
C PRO A 367 -15.06 -16.54 18.84
N ALA A 368 -14.57 -15.31 19.04
CA ALA A 368 -13.47 -15.03 19.98
C ALA A 368 -13.72 -15.61 21.39
N GLY A 369 -14.96 -15.52 21.90
CA GLY A 369 -15.31 -16.07 23.20
C GLY A 369 -15.17 -17.60 23.30
N VAL A 370 -15.39 -18.32 22.19
CA VAL A 370 -15.19 -19.77 22.11
C VAL A 370 -13.70 -20.10 22.03
N ILE A 371 -12.93 -19.32 21.27
CA ILE A 371 -11.47 -19.47 21.20
C ILE A 371 -10.86 -19.27 22.59
N THR A 372 -11.22 -18.20 23.30
CA THR A 372 -10.75 -17.95 24.66
C THR A 372 -11.14 -19.06 25.62
N ALA A 373 -12.37 -19.58 25.52
CA ALA A 373 -12.83 -20.69 26.35
C ALA A 373 -11.96 -21.95 26.14
N ILE A 374 -11.73 -22.33 24.88
CA ILE A 374 -10.87 -23.47 24.52
C ILE A 374 -9.42 -23.23 24.99
N GLU A 375 -8.85 -22.04 24.79
CA GLU A 375 -7.49 -21.70 25.26
C GLU A 375 -7.37 -21.77 26.79
N SER A 376 -8.42 -21.41 27.52
CA SER A 376 -8.50 -21.57 28.98
C SER A 376 -8.86 -22.98 29.45
N ASN A 377 -8.97 -23.94 28.52
CA ASN A 377 -9.41 -25.31 28.78
C ASN A 377 -10.82 -25.40 29.42
N ASP A 378 -11.67 -24.41 29.16
CA ASP A 378 -13.06 -24.30 29.62
C ASP A 378 -14.02 -24.77 28.51
N PHE A 379 -14.13 -26.09 28.33
CA PHE A 379 -15.06 -26.68 27.36
C PHE A 379 -16.52 -26.62 27.80
N SER A 380 -16.80 -26.16 29.03
CA SER A 380 -18.15 -26.05 29.59
C SER A 380 -19.04 -25.04 28.81
N ARG A 381 -18.41 -24.09 28.11
CA ARG A 381 -19.09 -23.06 27.29
C ARG A 381 -19.56 -23.53 25.92
N LEU A 382 -19.16 -24.73 25.50
CA LEU A 382 -19.67 -25.34 24.26
C LEU A 382 -21.09 -25.89 24.47
N PRO A 383 -21.89 -26.07 23.39
CA PRO A 383 -23.23 -26.65 23.50
C PRO A 383 -23.20 -28.00 24.23
N GLU A 384 -24.09 -28.18 25.22
CA GLU A 384 -24.15 -29.40 26.04
C GLU A 384 -24.40 -30.67 25.20
N ARG A 385 -25.30 -30.57 24.22
CA ARG A 385 -25.54 -31.65 23.26
C ARG A 385 -24.42 -31.67 22.23
N GLY A 386 -23.61 -32.73 22.23
CA GLY A 386 -22.50 -32.88 21.29
C GLY A 386 -21.23 -32.11 21.66
N ARG A 387 -21.05 -31.76 22.95
CA ARG A 387 -19.88 -31.02 23.45
C ARG A 387 -18.55 -31.56 22.93
N GLN A 388 -18.36 -32.88 22.96
CA GLN A 388 -17.14 -33.54 22.48
C GLN A 388 -16.93 -33.34 20.97
N ALA A 389 -17.97 -33.51 20.16
CA ALA A 389 -17.90 -33.30 18.71
C ALA A 389 -17.59 -31.83 18.36
N HIS A 390 -18.18 -30.88 19.10
CA HIS A 390 -17.86 -29.46 18.95
C HIS A 390 -16.42 -29.15 19.35
N ALA A 391 -15.93 -29.73 20.44
CA ALA A 391 -14.55 -29.55 20.88
C ALA A 391 -13.55 -30.08 19.85
N HIS A 392 -13.75 -31.31 19.34
CA HIS A 392 -12.92 -31.89 18.28
C HIS A 392 -12.90 -31.03 17.01
N ALA A 393 -14.07 -30.58 16.54
CA ALA A 393 -14.18 -29.73 15.35
C ALA A 393 -13.45 -28.38 15.50
N HIS A 394 -13.53 -27.76 16.68
CA HIS A 394 -12.81 -26.52 16.96
C HIS A 394 -11.30 -26.75 17.12
N ILE A 395 -10.88 -27.80 17.81
CA ILE A 395 -9.46 -28.19 17.92
C ILE A 395 -8.87 -28.44 16.54
N GLN A 396 -9.58 -29.13 15.65
CA GLN A 396 -9.18 -29.35 14.27
C GLN A 396 -8.93 -28.03 13.54
N THR A 397 -9.95 -27.17 13.49
CA THR A 397 -9.89 -25.89 12.77
C THR A 397 -8.77 -24.99 13.31
N LEU A 398 -8.57 -24.97 14.63
CA LEU A 398 -7.49 -24.21 15.26
C LEU A 398 -6.11 -24.80 14.94
N SER A 399 -5.97 -26.13 15.00
CA SER A 399 -4.71 -26.81 14.71
C SER A 399 -4.26 -26.63 13.26
N GLU A 400 -5.18 -26.63 12.29
CA GLU A 400 -4.89 -26.37 10.88
C GLU A 400 -4.34 -24.96 10.65
N VAL A 401 -4.94 -23.95 11.29
CA VAL A 401 -4.48 -22.55 11.15
C VAL A 401 -3.17 -22.29 11.89
N LEU A 402 -2.92 -23.01 12.99
CA LEU A 402 -1.72 -22.88 13.81
C LEU A 402 -0.58 -23.83 13.40
N GLY A 403 -0.80 -24.71 12.42
CA GLY A 403 0.19 -25.71 11.98
C GLY A 403 0.54 -26.75 13.05
N MET A 404 -0.43 -27.14 13.88
CA MET A 404 -0.25 -28.09 14.98
C MET A 404 -0.81 -29.47 14.62
N ASP A 405 -0.30 -30.52 15.26
CA ASP A 405 -0.78 -31.89 15.07
C ASP A 405 -2.16 -32.10 15.74
N TYR A 406 -3.20 -32.14 14.91
CA TYR A 406 -4.58 -32.42 15.32
C TYR A 406 -4.73 -33.72 16.11
N ALA A 407 -4.12 -34.82 15.63
CA ALA A 407 -4.31 -36.14 16.22
C ALA A 407 -3.73 -36.19 17.64
N ALA A 408 -2.57 -35.57 17.84
CA ALA A 408 -1.97 -35.42 19.16
C ALA A 408 -2.82 -34.58 20.12
N LEU A 409 -3.43 -33.49 19.62
CA LEU A 409 -4.28 -32.61 20.44
C LEU A 409 -5.59 -33.30 20.85
N VAL A 410 -6.24 -34.04 19.95
CA VAL A 410 -7.48 -34.78 20.26
C VAL A 410 -7.21 -35.92 21.22
N LYS A 411 -6.16 -36.71 21.01
CA LYS A 411 -5.78 -37.78 21.94
C LYS A 411 -5.59 -37.25 23.37
N ARG A 412 -5.00 -36.06 23.49
CA ARG A 412 -4.79 -35.39 24.78
C ARG A 412 -6.09 -34.85 25.36
N TYR A 413 -6.96 -34.27 24.52
CA TYR A 413 -8.28 -33.81 24.93
C TYR A 413 -9.12 -34.97 25.49
N ASP A 414 -9.16 -36.10 24.79
CA ASP A 414 -9.94 -37.27 25.21
C ASP A 414 -9.37 -37.86 26.52
N ALA A 415 -8.05 -37.86 26.69
CA ALA A 415 -7.42 -38.28 27.95
C ALA A 415 -7.76 -37.36 29.14
N GLN A 416 -7.97 -36.05 28.90
CA GLN A 416 -8.27 -35.05 29.93
C GLN A 416 -9.75 -35.02 30.31
N GLU A 417 -10.66 -35.07 29.33
CA GLU A 417 -12.11 -34.94 29.57
C GLU A 417 -12.78 -36.31 29.81
N HIS A 418 -12.17 -37.40 29.32
CA HIS A 418 -12.74 -38.76 29.38
C HIS A 418 -11.70 -39.81 29.81
N PRO A 419 -11.17 -39.77 31.05
CA PRO A 419 -10.07 -40.62 31.53
C PRO A 419 -10.36 -42.13 31.65
N GLY A 420 -11.40 -42.66 30.97
CA GLY A 420 -11.80 -44.07 31.01
C GLY A 420 -12.28 -44.67 29.69
N GLN A 421 -12.11 -43.98 28.55
CA GLN A 421 -12.50 -44.51 27.22
C GLN A 421 -11.31 -44.82 26.29
N SER A 422 -10.08 -44.60 26.75
CA SER A 422 -8.87 -44.89 25.97
C SER A 422 -8.31 -46.28 26.29
N GLU A 423 -9.00 -47.34 25.89
CA GLU A 423 -8.46 -48.66 25.52
C GLU A 423 -9.60 -49.63 25.16
N VAL A 424 -9.87 -49.77 23.85
CA VAL A 424 -10.31 -51.01 23.19
C VAL A 424 -9.65 -51.07 21.82
#